data_AF-A0A951FE27-F1
#
_entry.id   AF-A0A951FE27-F1
#
_cell.length_a   1.000
_cell.length_b   1.000
_cell.length_c   1.000
_cell.angle_alpha   90.00
_cell.angle_beta   90.00
_cell.angle_gamma   90.00
#
_symmetry.space_group_name_H-M   'P 1'
#
loop_
_entity.id
_entity.type
_entity.pdbx_description
1 polymer ?
#
loop_
_entity_poly.entity_id
_entity_poly.type
_entity_poly.pdbx_seq_one_letter_code
_entity_poly.pdbx_strand_id
1 'polypeptide(L)' 'GSQNETTIEGLARRVIELAESRSSVVFVPYDQAYEAGFEDMRRRVPSTEKLQRLTGSTPTFDLDSILEAVIAFERTQSGI' A
#
# COMPACT_ATOMS: atom_id res chain seq x y z
N GLY A 1 -2.33 10.91 5.61
CA GLY A 1 -1.36 10.07 4.88
C GLY A 1 -0.29 9.64 5.85
N SER A 2 0.21 8.41 5.75
CA SER A 2 1.28 7.91 6.62
C SER A 2 2.64 8.49 6.19
N GLN A 3 3.54 8.67 7.16
CA GLN A 3 4.95 9.01 6.91
C GLN A 3 5.82 7.75 6.77
N ASN A 4 5.26 6.58 7.04
CA ASN A 4 5.96 5.30 6.89
C ASN A 4 5.96 4.90 5.42
N GLU A 5 7.13 4.94 4.78
CA GLU A 5 7.32 4.51 3.40
C GLU A 5 7.68 3.03 3.30
N THR A 6 7.31 2.40 2.19
CA THR A 6 7.72 1.04 1.84
C THR A 6 7.93 0.95 0.33
N THR A 7 8.69 -0.03 -0.12
CA THR A 7 8.85 -0.33 -1.55
C THR A 7 7.64 -1.13 -2.05
N ILE A 8 7.38 -1.10 -3.37
CA ILE A 8 6.33 -1.94 -3.96
C ILE A 8 6.59 -3.44 -3.72
N GLU A 9 7.86 -3.86 -3.82
CA GLU A 9 8.25 -5.23 -3.49
C GLU A 9 7.98 -5.57 -2.01
N GLY A 10 8.37 -4.68 -1.09
CA GLY A 10 8.15 -4.88 0.35
C GLY A 10 6.67 -4.98 0.69
N LEU A 11 5.85 -4.12 0.10
CA LEU A 11 4.39 -4.17 0.23
C LEU A 11 3.82 -5.49 -0.32
N ALA A 12 4.24 -5.91 -1.51
CA ALA A 12 3.76 -7.15 -2.13
C ALA A 12 4.10 -8.38 -1.25
N ARG A 13 5.32 -8.44 -0.72
CA ARG A 13 5.74 -9.51 0.21
C ARG A 13 4.92 -9.49 1.48
N ARG A 14 4.67 -8.30 2.06
CA ARG A 14 3.89 -8.17 3.29
C ARG A 14 2.44 -8.62 3.11
N VAL A 15 1.82 -8.29 1.96
CA VAL A 15 0.47 -8.77 1.61
C VAL A 15 0.43 -10.29 1.48
N ILE A 16 1.40 -10.91 0.80
CA ILE A 16 1.47 -12.38 0.65
C ILE A 16 1.55 -13.05 2.03
N GLU A 17 2.39 -12.52 2.92
CA GLU A 17 2.56 -13.01 4.28
C GLU A 17 1.26 -12.90 5.10
N LEU A 18 0.69 -11.69 5.20
CA LEU A 18 -0.50 -11.43 6.01
C LEU A 18 -1.77 -12.12 5.47
N ALA A 19 -1.86 -12.29 4.15
CA ALA A 19 -3.00 -12.98 3.54
C ALA A 19 -2.86 -14.51 3.55
N GLU A 20 -1.73 -15.05 4.01
CA GLU A 20 -1.36 -16.48 3.92
C GLU A 20 -1.45 -17.01 2.48
N SER A 21 -1.06 -16.18 1.51
CA SER A 21 -1.18 -16.49 0.10
C SER A 21 -0.04 -17.40 -0.38
N ARG A 22 -0.34 -18.26 -1.36
CA ARG A 22 0.68 -19.05 -2.08
C ARG A 22 1.25 -18.32 -3.30
N SER A 23 0.90 -17.05 -3.48
CA SER A 23 1.35 -16.25 -4.62
C SER A 23 2.86 -15.99 -4.56
N SER A 24 3.48 -15.78 -5.72
CA SER A 24 4.86 -15.34 -5.85
C SER A 24 4.93 -13.90 -6.37
N VAL A 25 6.02 -13.19 -6.04
CA VAL A 25 6.29 -11.86 -6.61
C VAL A 25 6.89 -12.04 -8.00
N VAL A 26 6.27 -11.40 -9.00
CA VAL A 26 6.74 -11.37 -10.39
C VAL A 26 7.06 -9.94 -10.79
N PHE A 27 8.26 -9.70 -11.32
CA PHE A 27 8.66 -8.40 -11.84
C PHE A 27 8.27 -8.29 -13.31
N VAL A 28 7.38 -7.36 -13.61
CA VAL A 28 6.91 -7.09 -14.98
C VAL A 28 7.63 -5.85 -15.50
N PRO A 29 8.16 -5.86 -16.74
CA PRO A 29 8.72 -4.66 -17.37
C PRO A 29 7.71 -3.50 -17.38
N TYR A 30 8.21 -2.28 -17.14
CA TYR A 30 7.36 -1.11 -16.94
C TYR A 30 6.44 -0.82 -18.14
N ASP A 31 6.96 -1.00 -19.36
CA ASP A 31 6.26 -0.84 -20.63
C ASP A 31 5.18 -1.89 -20.91
N GLN A 32 5.20 -3.02 -20.19
CA GLN A 32 4.15 -4.03 -20.23
C GLN A 32 3.08 -3.77 -19.15
N ALA A 33 3.47 -3.18 -18.03
CA ALA A 33 2.57 -2.88 -16.92
C ALA A 33 1.76 -1.59 -17.13
N TYR A 34 2.32 -0.62 -17.87
CA TYR A 34 1.74 0.70 -18.07
C TYR A 34 1.76 1.14 -19.53
N GLU A 35 0.77 1.92 -19.94
CA GLU A 35 0.67 2.48 -21.28
C GLU A 35 1.74 3.54 -21.56
N ALA A 36 2.08 3.73 -22.84
CA ALA A 36 3.03 4.75 -23.26
C ALA A 36 2.59 6.16 -22.81
N GLY A 37 3.49 6.88 -22.13
CA GLY A 37 3.21 8.20 -21.56
C GLY A 37 2.70 8.19 -20.12
N PHE A 38 2.53 7.01 -19.49
CA PHE A 38 2.28 6.92 -18.06
C PHE A 38 3.55 7.22 -17.27
N GLU A 39 3.48 8.24 -16.41
CA GLU A 39 4.54 8.59 -15.46
C GLU A 39 4.07 8.33 -14.03
N ASP A 40 4.70 7.36 -13.35
CA ASP A 40 4.54 7.18 -11.91
C ASP A 40 5.63 7.90 -11.12
N MET A 41 5.25 8.40 -9.94
CA MET A 41 6.20 8.99 -9.01
C MET A 41 7.04 7.90 -8.37
N ARG A 42 8.35 7.89 -8.64
CA ARG A 42 9.31 6.93 -8.06
C ARG A 42 9.28 6.86 -6.53
N ARG A 43 8.90 7.95 -5.86
CA ARG A 43 8.76 8.03 -4.40
C ARG A 43 7.70 9.08 -4.06
N ARG A 44 6.81 8.76 -3.13
CA ARG A 44 5.81 9.69 -2.60
C ARG A 44 5.69 9.52 -1.09
N VAL A 45 5.85 10.61 -0.35
CA VAL A 45 5.60 10.66 1.09
C VAL A 45 4.84 11.96 1.37
N PRO A 46 3.61 11.89 1.91
CA PRO A 46 2.81 13.09 2.17
C PRO A 46 3.37 13.85 3.38
N SER A 47 3.43 15.18 3.29
CA SER A 47 3.57 16.02 4.48
C SER A 47 2.21 16.21 5.15
N THR A 48 2.11 15.91 6.45
CA THR A 48 0.89 16.10 7.25
C THR A 48 0.94 17.32 8.16
N GLU A 49 1.99 18.15 8.08
CA GLU A 49 2.20 19.26 9.01
C GLU A 49 1.05 20.28 9.00
N LYS A 50 0.53 20.63 7.81
CA LYS A 50 -0.57 21.60 7.70
C LYS A 50 -1.83 21.08 8.39
N LEU A 51 -2.14 19.80 8.21
CA LEU A 51 -3.28 19.15 8.86
C LEU A 51 -3.09 19.15 10.38
N GLN A 52 -1.93 18.70 10.85
CA GLN A 52 -1.62 18.63 12.28
C GLN A 52 -1.70 20.00 12.96
N ARG A 53 -1.19 21.06 12.31
CA ARG A 53 -1.30 22.44 12.84
C ARG A 53 -2.73 22.93 12.96
N LEU A 54 -3.64 22.49 12.08
CA LEU A 54 -5.01 22.98 12.03
C LEU A 54 -5.97 22.15 12.89
N THR A 55 -5.76 20.84 12.99
CA THR A 55 -6.72 19.92 13.62
C THR A 55 -6.13 19.12 14.78
N GLY A 56 -4.81 19.18 15.01
CA GLY A 56 -4.10 18.32 15.96
C GLY A 56 -4.07 16.84 15.56
N SER A 57 -4.64 16.47 14.41
CA SER A 57 -4.79 15.07 14.00
C SER A 57 -3.47 14.50 13.47
N THR A 58 -3.17 13.26 13.85
CA THR A 58 -2.08 12.46 13.32
C THR A 58 -2.63 11.12 12.84
N PRO A 59 -2.07 10.49 11.78
CA PRO A 59 -2.41 9.12 11.43
C PRO A 59 -2.15 8.18 12.61
N THR A 60 -3.13 7.33 12.95
CA THR A 60 -3.05 6.38 14.07
C THR A 60 -2.92 4.93 13.63
N PHE A 61 -3.14 4.65 12.35
CA PHE A 61 -3.01 3.32 11.76
C PHE A 61 -1.63 3.17 11.11
N ASP A 62 -0.98 2.06 11.38
CA ASP A 62 0.23 1.64 10.68
C ASP A 62 -0.12 0.86 9.40
N LEU A 63 0.90 0.47 8.64
CA LEU A 63 0.70 -0.24 7.39
C LEU A 63 0.03 -1.61 7.61
N ASP A 64 0.49 -2.37 8.61
CA ASP A 64 0.03 -3.73 8.85
C ASP A 64 -1.44 -3.77 9.27
N SER A 65 -1.87 -2.90 10.19
CA SER A 65 -3.28 -2.80 10.60
C SER A 65 -4.21 -2.43 9.44
N ILE A 66 -3.75 -1.59 8.51
CA ILE A 66 -4.49 -1.27 7.28
C ILE A 66 -4.57 -2.49 6.37
N LEU A 67 -3.46 -3.20 6.16
CA LEU A 67 -3.43 -4.40 5.31
C LEU A 67 -4.35 -5.49 5.86
N GLU A 68 -4.29 -5.77 7.15
CA GLU A 68 -5.17 -6.74 7.81
C GLU A 68 -6.64 -6.38 7.64
N ALA A 69 -7.01 -5.10 7.83
CA ALA A 69 -8.38 -4.63 7.66
C ALA A 69 -8.87 -4.81 6.20
N VAL A 70 -8.04 -4.48 5.22
CA VAL A 70 -8.37 -4.65 3.80
C VAL A 70 -8.47 -6.13 3.43
N ILE A 71 -7.54 -6.98 3.87
CA ILE A 71 -7.58 -8.43 3.64
C ILE A 71 -8.85 -9.03 4.22
N ALA A 72 -9.22 -8.65 5.45
CA ALA A 72 -10.45 -9.11 6.08
C ALA A 72 -11.69 -8.69 5.26
N PHE A 73 -11.73 -7.44 4.78
CA PHE A 73 -12.80 -6.96 3.91
C PHE A 73 -12.91 -7.76 2.61
N GLU A 74 -11.79 -7.97 1.90
CA GLU A 74 -11.76 -8.69 0.62
C GLU A 74 -12.18 -10.17 0.74
N ARG A 75 -11.88 -10.82 1.87
CA ARG A 75 -12.36 -12.20 2.16
C ARG A 75 -13.89 -12.25 2.23
N THR A 76 -14.52 -11.26 2.89
CA THR A 76 -15.99 -11.18 2.94
C THR A 76 -16.65 -10.96 1.58
N GLN A 77 -15.99 -10.22 0.68
CA GLN A 77 -16.51 -9.96 -0.67
C GLN A 77 -16.29 -11.14 -1.62
N SER A 78 -15.18 -11.87 -1.45
CA SER A 78 -14.84 -13.02 -2.28
C SER A 78 -15.58 -14.31 -1.90
N GLY A 79 -16.33 -14.30 -0.78
CA GLY A 79 -17.06 -15.46 -0.29
C GLY A 79 -16.17 -16.59 0.24
N ILE A 80 -14.93 -16.27 0.62
CA ILE A 80 -13.93 -17.20 1.18
C ILE A 80 -13.67 -16.84 2.64
#